data_AF-A0A7Y3NNL0-F1
#
_entry.id   AF-A0A7Y3NNL0-F1
#
_cell.length_a   1.000
_cell.length_b   1.000
_cell.length_c   1.000
_cell.angle_alpha   90.00
_cell.angle_beta   90.00
_cell.angle_gamma   90.00
#
_symmetry.space_group_name_H-M   'P 1'
#
loop_
_entity.id
_entity.type
_entity.pdbx_description
1 polymer ?
#
loop_
_entity_poly.entity_id
_entity_poly.type
_entity_poly.pdbx_seq_one_letter_code
_entity_poly.pdbx_strand_id
1 'polypeptide(L)' 'MTKEVQMSIKMEAELRDEFMATAATLHRPAAQIVRDLMRGFLARQDIPNAETISAMQAVDHGEDLYRAKDADDLFRQLGL' A
#
# COMPACT_ATOMS: atom_id res chain seq x y z
N MET A 1 3.77 -6.85 25.82
CA MET A 1 2.63 -5.93 25.98
C MET A 1 2.83 -4.75 25.05
N THR A 2 2.04 -4.65 24.00
CA THR A 2 2.09 -3.53 23.06
C THR A 2 1.47 -2.32 23.74
N LYS A 3 2.22 -1.21 23.88
CA LYS A 3 1.68 0.02 24.46
C LYS A 3 0.54 0.52 23.57
N GLU A 4 -0.67 0.63 24.13
CA GLU A 4 -1.75 1.34 23.47
C GLU A 4 -1.40 2.83 23.44
N VAL A 5 -1.47 3.44 22.26
CA VAL A 5 -1.17 4.86 22.04
C VAL A 5 -2.47 5.56 21.68
N GLN A 6 -2.79 6.64 22.39
CA GLN A 6 -3.94 7.49 22.08
C GLN A 6 -3.53 8.56 21.08
N MET A 7 -4.31 8.70 20.00
CA MET A 7 -4.14 9.74 19.00
C MET A 7 -5.39 10.62 19.02
N SER A 8 -5.21 11.94 19.07
CA SER A 8 -6.28 12.93 18.97
C SER A 8 -6.11 13.73 17.69
N ILE A 9 -7.18 13.87 16.91
CA ILE A 9 -7.20 14.55 15.62
C ILE A 9 -8.27 15.64 15.70
N LYS A 10 -7.94 16.86 15.28
CA LYS A 10 -8.93 17.91 15.06
C LYS A 10 -9.63 17.66 13.73
N MET A 11 -10.95 17.67 13.73
CA MET A 11 -11.79 17.47 12.55
C MET A 11 -13.03 18.37 12.63
N GLU A 12 -13.63 18.62 11.48
CA GLU A 12 -14.88 19.33 11.32
C GLU A 12 -16.02 18.56 12.02
N ALA A 13 -16.91 19.29 12.70
CA ALA A 13 -18.00 18.67 13.45
C ALA A 13 -18.94 17.86 12.55
N GLU A 14 -19.26 18.39 11.37
CA GLU A 14 -20.13 17.73 10.39
C GLU A 14 -19.53 16.41 9.90
N LEU A 15 -18.23 16.40 9.59
CA LEU A 15 -17.51 15.20 9.15
C LEU A 15 -17.47 14.13 10.25
N ARG A 16 -17.25 14.54 11.50
CA ARG A 16 -17.29 13.62 12.65
C ARG A 16 -18.66 12.96 12.76
N ASP A 17 -19.73 13.76 12.69
CA ASP A 17 -21.09 13.27 12.89
C ASP A 17 -21.51 12.31 11.76
N GLU A 18 -21.19 12.64 10.51
CA GLU A 18 -21.42 11.76 9.35
C GLU A 18 -20.62 10.45 9.45
N PHE A 19 -19.35 10.55 9.85
CA PHE A 19 -18.50 9.37 10.04
C PHE A 19 -19.03 8.44 11.14
N MET A 20 -19.46 9.02 12.27
CA MET A 20 -20.03 8.25 13.38
C MET A 20 -21.37 7.61 13.00
N ALA A 21 -22.25 8.31 12.28
CA ALA A 21 -23.51 7.76 11.78
C ALA A 21 -23.28 6.58 10.81
N THR A 22 -22.30 6.73 9.92
CA THR A 22 -21.91 5.68 8.97
C THR A 22 -21.31 4.46 9.70
N ALA A 23 -20.41 4.69 10.67
CA ALA A 23 -19.82 3.63 11.48
C ALA A 23 -20.89 2.85 12.26
N ALA A 24 -21.88 3.55 12.82
CA ALA A 24 -23.01 2.95 13.52
C ALA A 24 -23.87 2.08 12.58
N THR A 25 -24.16 2.58 11.37
CA THR A 25 -24.90 1.84 10.32
C THR A 25 -24.15 0.57 9.91
N LEU A 26 -22.83 0.64 9.81
CA LEU A 26 -21.98 -0.51 9.50
C LEU A 26 -21.74 -1.45 10.69
N HIS A 27 -22.26 -1.13 11.88
CA HIS A 27 -22.00 -1.85 13.13
C HIS A 27 -20.50 -2.07 13.41
N ARG A 28 -19.67 -1.11 13.03
CA ARG A 28 -18.21 -1.18 13.19
C ARG A 28 -17.73 -0.04 14.09
N PRO A 29 -16.79 -0.30 15.03
CA PRO A 29 -16.21 0.77 15.82
C PRO A 29 -15.48 1.78 14.94
N ALA A 30 -15.75 3.07 15.13
CA ALA A 30 -15.08 4.17 14.42
C ALA A 30 -13.55 4.04 14.44
N ALA A 31 -12.97 3.71 15.60
CA ALA A 31 -11.53 3.50 15.76
C ALA A 31 -10.99 2.30 14.95
N GLN A 32 -11.81 1.27 14.68
CA GLN A 32 -11.43 0.16 13.81
C GLN A 32 -11.37 0.63 12.36
N ILE A 33 -12.36 1.39 11.91
CA ILE A 33 -12.39 1.95 10.55
C ILE A 33 -11.18 2.85 10.33
N VAL A 34 -10.86 3.75 11.27
CA VAL A 34 -9.67 4.61 11.17
C VAL A 34 -8.38 3.78 11.09
N ARG A 35 -8.23 2.73 11.91
CA ARG A 35 -7.06 1.84 11.85
C ARG A 35 -6.93 1.13 10.51
N ASP A 36 -8.05 0.71 9.91
CA ASP A 36 -8.05 0.04 8.61
C ASP A 36 -7.73 1.02 7.47
N LEU A 37 -8.26 2.25 7.55
CA LEU A 37 -7.90 3.33 6.64
C LEU A 37 -6.41 3.66 6.71
N MET A 38 -5.83 3.71 7.92
CA MET A 38 -4.39 3.92 8.12
C MET A 38 -3.55 2.78 7.52
N ARG A 39 -3.92 1.52 7.75
CA ARG A 39 -3.24 0.38 7.14
C ARG A 39 -3.35 0.42 5.62
N GLY A 40 -4.53 0.73 5.09
CA GLY A 40 -4.75 0.88 3.66
C GLY A 40 -3.93 2.01 3.05
N PHE A 41 -3.79 3.13 3.76
CA PHE A 41 -2.93 4.24 3.35
C PHE A 41 -1.47 3.81 3.28
N LEU A 42 -0.94 3.18 4.35
CA LEU A 42 0.45 2.70 4.37
C LEU A 42 0.71 1.67 3.27
N ALA A 43 -0.19 0.69 3.11
CA ALA A 43 -0.06 -0.32 2.07
C ALA A 43 -0.04 0.26 0.65
N ARG A 44 -0.71 1.39 0.41
CA ARG A 44 -0.65 2.10 -0.89
C ARG A 44 0.66 2.87 -1.07
N GLN A 45 1.24 3.39 0.00
CA GLN A 45 2.54 4.06 -0.05
C GLN A 45 3.68 3.04 -0.23
N ASP A 46 3.50 1.82 0.25
CA ASP A 46 4.40 0.68 0.02
C ASP A 46 4.22 0.05 -1.38
N ILE A 47 3.58 0.75 -2.34
CA ILE A 47 3.51 0.35 -3.74
C ILE A 47 4.20 1.43 -4.59
N PRO A 48 5.28 1.09 -5.31
CA PRO A 48 5.84 -0.25 -5.45
C PRO A 48 6.48 -0.73 -4.14
N ASN A 49 6.37 -2.03 -3.87
CA ASN A 49 7.00 -2.61 -2.68
C ASN A 49 8.53 -2.53 -2.78
N ALA A 50 9.22 -2.77 -1.67
CA ALA A 50 10.67 -2.68 -1.60
C ALA A 50 11.37 -3.53 -2.68
N GLU A 51 10.83 -4.71 -2.99
CA GLU A 51 11.36 -5.60 -4.03
C GLU A 51 11.24 -4.99 -5.43
N THR A 52 10.07 -4.44 -5.76
CA THR A 52 9.85 -3.76 -7.06
C THR A 52 10.74 -2.53 -7.18
N ILE A 53 10.90 -1.75 -6.11
CA ILE A 53 11.81 -0.60 -6.08
C ILE A 53 13.25 -1.05 -6.32
N SER A 54 13.69 -2.12 -5.65
CA SER A 54 15.04 -2.66 -5.82
C SER A 54 15.29 -3.14 -7.25
N ALA A 55 14.31 -3.81 -7.87
CA ALA A 55 14.41 -4.25 -9.26
C ALA A 55 14.53 -3.06 -10.23
N MET A 56 13.74 -1.99 -10.01
CA MET A 56 13.85 -0.76 -10.79
C MET A 56 15.22 -0.11 -10.65
N GLN A 57 15.75 -0.02 -9.43
CA GLN A 57 17.06 0.57 -9.15
C GLN A 57 18.21 -0.26 -9.76
N ALA A 58 18.14 -1.59 -9.70
CA ALA A 58 19.12 -2.46 -10.34
C ALA A 58 19.16 -2.19 -11.86
N VAL A 59 17.99 -2.13 -12.49
CA VAL A 59 17.86 -1.79 -13.91
C VAL A 59 18.44 -0.41 -14.24
N ASP A 60 18.15 0.62 -13.42
CA ASP A 60 18.69 1.98 -13.61
C ASP A 60 20.22 2.02 -13.52
N HIS A 61 20.82 1.16 -12.69
CA HIS A 61 22.27 1.03 -12.57
C HIS A 61 22.90 0.11 -13.62
N GLY A 62 22.10 -0.49 -14.51
CA GLY A 62 22.57 -1.42 -15.53
C GLY A 62 22.81 -2.84 -15.01
N GLU A 63 22.34 -3.15 -13.80
CA GLU A 63 22.41 -4.46 -13.15
C GLU A 63 21.16 -5.28 -13.45
N ASP A 64 21.28 -6.61 -13.43
CA ASP A 64 20.18 -7.56 -13.69
C ASP A 64 19.38 -7.31 -14.99
N LEU A 65 20.03 -6.71 -15.99
CA LEU A 65 19.49 -6.48 -17.33
C LEU A 65 19.88 -7.61 -18.31
N TYR A 66 18.87 -8.21 -18.91
CA TYR A 66 19.03 -9.23 -19.95
C TYR A 66 18.55 -8.69 -21.29
N ARG A 67 19.26 -9.05 -22.38
CA ARG A 67 18.94 -8.62 -23.74
C ARG A 67 18.55 -9.83 -24.58
N ALA A 68 17.42 -9.71 -25.26
CA ALA A 68 16.99 -10.65 -26.29
C ALA A 68 17.07 -10.00 -27.67
N LYS A 69 17.34 -10.79 -28.70
CA LYS A 69 17.44 -10.31 -30.09
C LYS A 69 16.07 -10.08 -30.73
N ASP A 70 15.10 -10.90 -30.36
CA ASP A 70 13.72 -10.91 -30.83
C ASP A 70 12.81 -11.58 -29.77
N ALA A 71 11.52 -11.68 -30.07
CA ALA A 71 10.54 -12.28 -29.17
C ALA A 71 10.79 -13.79 -28.95
N ASP A 72 11.17 -14.53 -29.99
CA ASP A 72 11.42 -15.97 -29.89
C ASP A 72 12.63 -16.27 -29.00
N ASP A 73 13.68 -15.45 -29.09
CA ASP A 73 14.83 -15.48 -28.20
C ASP A 73 14.47 -15.10 -26.76
N LEU A 74 13.61 -14.10 -26.56
CA LEU A 74 13.12 -13.73 -25.24
C LEU A 74 12.36 -14.88 -24.57
N PHE A 75 11.41 -15.51 -25.25
CA PHE A 75 10.64 -16.63 -24.69
C PHE A 75 11.53 -17.82 -24.34
N ARG A 76 12.49 -18.14 -25.22
CA ARG A 76 13.51 -19.16 -24.95
C ARG A 76 14.31 -18.85 -23.68
N GLN A 77 14.73 -17.60 -23.48
CA GLN A 77 15.49 -17.18 -22.29
C GLN A 77 14.63 -17.23 -21.01
N LEU A 78 13.34 -16.93 -21.11
CA LEU A 78 12.39 -16.99 -19.99
C LEU A 78 11.89 -18.40 -19.67
N GLY A 79 12.19 -19.40 -20.51
CA GLY A 79 11.72 -20.77 -20.34
C GLY A 79 10.20 -20.93 -20.55
N LEU A 80 9.60 -20.06 -21.37
CA LEU A 80 8.18 -20.03 -21.72
C LEU A 80 7.94 -20.62 -23.12
#